data_AF-A0A200QMT8-F1
#
_entry.id   AF-A0A200QMT8-F1
#
_cell.length_a   1.000
_cell.length_b   1.000
_cell.length_c   1.000
_cell.angle_alpha   90.00
_cell.angle_beta   90.00
_cell.angle_gamma   90.00
#
_symmetry.space_group_name_H-M   'P 1'
#
loop_
_entity.id
_entity.type
_entity.pdbx_description
1 polymer ?
#
loop_
_entity_poly.entity_id
_entity_poly.type
_entity_poly.pdbx_seq_one_letter_code
_entity_poly.pdbx_strand_id
1 'polypeptide(L)'
;MLMLKNLTLESLMLRENGLDKVKEFFPSLRVLNLISVGGLIGPKIHLLHLKTCQWCIFDDQPSLTIQTPMLMDLELKFGEIQTLILKAPLLSALYLSMTKASEVFEVEEFNNLKSLHIESRDLCNLIKLFPECNIVEKLVLDSPNWVDLRPTVKENVSFEKLMSKFPNVSDLSLRPGAWVKLEKSFLGGGLEAVNGWKTLKQLMAHLVVYDVETTRHFISSILERFPTLSEMKMLVHRGVASDVRSHLISSCMADCPRIKWRWGKWSLGQNDTWVSDGI
;
A
#
# COMPACT_ATOMS: atom_id res chain seq x y z
N MET A 1 -5.36 10.05 -38.18
CA MET A 1 -5.02 9.87 -36.75
C MET A 1 -6.02 8.93 -36.12
N LEU A 2 -5.56 7.87 -35.48
CA LEU A 2 -6.43 6.88 -34.83
C LEU A 2 -6.94 7.47 -33.50
N MET A 3 -8.26 7.50 -33.28
CA MET A 3 -8.87 7.95 -32.02
C MET A 3 -8.85 6.87 -30.94
N LEU A 4 -7.68 6.26 -30.70
CA LEU A 4 -7.53 5.27 -29.65
C LEU A 4 -7.48 5.95 -28.28
N LYS A 5 -8.38 5.57 -27.38
CA LYS A 5 -8.45 6.11 -26.01
C LYS A 5 -7.84 5.16 -24.97
N ASN A 6 -7.82 3.86 -25.25
CA ASN A 6 -7.34 2.84 -24.34
C ASN A 6 -6.37 1.94 -25.10
N LEU A 7 -5.20 1.70 -24.52
CA LEU A 7 -4.18 0.83 -25.09
C LEU A 7 -3.66 -0.08 -23.99
N THR A 8 -3.77 -1.39 -24.21
CA THR A 8 -3.10 -2.40 -23.40
C THR A 8 -2.04 -3.05 -24.27
N LEU A 9 -0.81 -3.04 -23.76
CA LEU A 9 0.33 -3.76 -24.31
C LEU A 9 0.69 -4.84 -23.30
N GLU A 10 0.71 -6.09 -23.75
CA GLU A 10 0.90 -7.24 -22.89
C GLU A 10 1.96 -8.19 -23.46
N SER A 11 2.85 -8.67 -22.59
CA SER A 11 3.86 -9.71 -22.89
C SER A 11 4.67 -9.43 -24.15
N LEU A 12 5.17 -8.21 -24.29
CA LEU A 12 5.92 -7.77 -25.47
C LEU A 12 7.19 -7.01 -25.11
N MET A 13 8.17 -7.10 -26.00
CA MET A 13 9.42 -6.34 -25.90
C MET A 13 9.33 -5.12 -26.80
N LEU A 14 9.27 -3.94 -26.19
CA LEU A 14 9.37 -2.69 -26.93
C LEU A 14 10.84 -2.38 -27.21
N ARG A 15 11.08 -1.77 -28.37
CA ARG A 15 12.37 -1.10 -28.63
C ARG A 15 12.44 0.17 -27.78
N GLU A 16 13.65 0.70 -27.58
CA GLU A 16 13.90 1.89 -26.75
C GLU A 16 12.96 3.08 -27.04
N ASN A 17 12.61 3.30 -28.31
CA ASN A 17 11.69 4.37 -28.74
C ASN A 17 10.21 3.96 -28.87
N GLY A 18 9.83 2.80 -28.32
CA GLY A 18 8.49 2.25 -28.46
C GLY A 18 7.41 3.15 -27.84
N LEU A 19 7.68 3.73 -26.67
CA LEU A 19 6.75 4.63 -25.99
C LEU A 19 6.60 5.98 -26.70
N ASP A 20 7.66 6.49 -27.34
CA ASP A 20 7.59 7.72 -28.13
C ASP A 20 6.65 7.54 -29.33
N LYS A 21 6.70 6.36 -29.97
CA LYS A 21 5.78 6.01 -31.05
C LYS A 21 4.34 5.91 -30.56
N VAL A 22 4.09 5.35 -29.38
CA VAL A 22 2.74 5.30 -28.78
C VAL A 22 2.18 6.72 -28.62
N LYS A 23 2.99 7.66 -28.15
CA LYS A 23 2.63 9.09 -28.04
C LYS A 23 2.34 9.72 -29.41
N GLU A 24 3.15 9.42 -30.42
CA GLU A 24 2.98 9.95 -31.78
C GLU A 24 1.70 9.42 -32.45
N PHE A 25 1.43 8.12 -32.37
CA PHE A 25 0.29 7.48 -33.02
C PHE A 25 -1.03 7.67 -32.26
N PHE A 26 -0.96 7.79 -30.93
CA PHE A 26 -2.14 7.84 -30.05
C PHE A 26 -2.07 9.03 -29.07
N PRO A 27 -2.02 10.28 -29.56
CA PRO A 27 -1.86 11.46 -28.69
C PRO A 27 -3.04 11.69 -27.74
N SER A 28 -4.23 11.18 -28.07
CA SER A 28 -5.46 11.31 -27.27
C SER A 28 -5.68 10.16 -26.28
N LEU A 29 -4.65 9.34 -26.04
CA LEU A 29 -4.74 8.20 -25.13
C LEU A 29 -5.08 8.64 -23.71
N ARG A 30 -6.06 7.96 -23.10
CA ARG A 30 -6.54 8.21 -21.74
C ARG A 30 -6.18 7.08 -20.78
N VAL A 31 -6.06 5.86 -21.29
CA VAL A 31 -5.67 4.69 -20.50
C VAL A 31 -4.53 3.97 -21.19
N LEU A 32 -3.46 3.72 -20.45
CA LEU A 32 -2.29 2.98 -20.89
C LEU A 32 -1.99 1.87 -19.89
N ASN A 33 -2.04 0.62 -20.33
CA ASN A 33 -1.66 -0.53 -19.53
C ASN A 33 -0.45 -1.21 -20.17
N LEU A 34 0.64 -1.33 -19.42
CA LEU A 34 1.89 -1.97 -19.80
C LEU A 34 2.09 -3.18 -18.88
N ILE A 35 1.70 -4.36 -19.36
CA ILE A 35 1.72 -5.60 -18.58
C ILE A 35 2.84 -6.49 -19.11
N SER A 36 3.84 -6.76 -18.30
CA SER A 36 5.03 -7.54 -18.68
C SER A 36 5.68 -6.98 -19.97
N VAL A 37 5.72 -5.65 -20.09
CA VAL A 37 6.35 -4.95 -21.22
C VAL A 37 7.78 -4.62 -20.87
N GLY A 38 8.73 -5.26 -21.55
CA GLY A 38 10.18 -5.10 -21.33
C GLY A 38 10.91 -4.40 -22.49
N GLY A 39 12.24 -4.36 -22.41
CA GLY A 39 13.12 -3.83 -23.48
C GLY A 39 13.32 -2.31 -23.49
N LEU A 40 12.76 -1.61 -22.50
CA LEU A 40 12.89 -0.16 -22.36
C LEU A 40 14.07 0.21 -21.46
N ILE A 41 14.83 1.23 -21.86
CA ILE A 41 15.94 1.79 -21.09
C ILE A 41 15.58 3.24 -20.75
N GLY A 42 15.39 3.52 -19.46
CA GLY A 42 14.99 4.84 -18.97
C GLY A 42 13.69 5.38 -19.58
N PRO A 43 12.60 4.60 -19.59
CA PRO A 43 11.34 5.00 -20.20
C PRO A 43 10.79 6.34 -19.71
N LYS A 44 10.25 7.10 -20.65
CA LYS A 44 9.55 8.37 -20.39
C LYS A 44 8.12 8.29 -20.89
N ILE A 45 7.16 8.38 -19.98
CA ILE A 45 5.74 8.47 -20.32
C ILE A 45 5.35 9.95 -20.33
N HIS A 46 5.15 10.50 -21.53
CA HIS A 46 4.70 11.89 -21.70
C HIS A 46 3.45 11.94 -22.57
N LEU A 47 2.29 11.70 -21.94
CA LEU A 47 0.97 11.67 -22.58
C LEU A 47 0.04 12.66 -21.85
N LEU A 48 -0.26 13.78 -22.52
CA LEU A 48 -0.96 14.92 -21.89
C LEU A 48 -2.38 14.60 -21.42
N HIS A 49 -3.07 13.68 -22.12
CA HIS A 49 -4.46 13.32 -21.83
C HIS A 49 -4.61 12.02 -21.05
N LEU A 50 -3.50 11.41 -20.64
CA LEU A 50 -3.51 10.16 -19.89
C LEU A 50 -4.12 10.38 -18.52
N LYS A 51 -5.14 9.58 -18.19
CA LYS A 51 -5.90 9.61 -16.93
C LYS A 51 -5.54 8.45 -16.03
N THR A 52 -5.29 7.28 -16.62
CA THR A 52 -4.98 6.05 -15.91
C THR A 52 -3.75 5.41 -16.56
N CYS A 53 -2.79 5.01 -15.75
CA CYS A 53 -1.62 4.29 -16.20
C CYS A 53 -1.34 3.10 -15.29
N GLN A 54 -1.18 1.92 -15.88
CA GLN A 54 -0.69 0.74 -15.20
C GLN A 54 0.62 0.30 -15.85
N TRP A 55 1.63 0.05 -15.03
CA TRP A 55 2.84 -0.64 -15.46
C TRP A 55 3.19 -1.74 -14.46
N CYS A 56 3.15 -2.98 -14.94
CA CYS A 56 3.57 -4.14 -14.17
C CYS A 56 4.71 -4.86 -14.89
N ILE A 57 5.90 -4.84 -14.33
CA ILE A 57 7.06 -5.58 -14.83
C ILE A 57 7.81 -6.17 -13.63
N PHE A 58 8.22 -7.42 -13.73
CA PHE A 58 8.95 -8.11 -12.66
C PHE A 58 10.47 -7.97 -12.78
N ASP A 59 10.94 -7.43 -13.90
CA ASP A 59 12.34 -7.11 -14.13
C ASP A 59 12.71 -5.76 -13.51
N ASP A 60 14.00 -5.60 -13.26
CA ASP A 60 14.58 -4.37 -12.75
C ASP A 60 14.54 -3.26 -13.82
N GLN A 61 14.25 -2.04 -13.39
CA GLN A 61 14.28 -0.85 -14.23
C GLN A 61 15.25 0.17 -13.68
N PRO A 62 16.23 0.65 -14.46
CA PRO A 62 17.17 1.65 -13.96
C PRO A 62 16.46 2.97 -13.64
N SER A 63 15.53 3.40 -14.48
CA SER A 63 14.80 4.65 -14.26
C SER A 63 13.43 4.68 -14.94
N LEU A 64 12.52 5.49 -14.40
CA LEU A 64 11.22 5.80 -14.99
C LEU A 64 10.89 7.26 -14.76
N THR A 65 10.46 7.95 -15.82
CA THR A 65 9.92 9.30 -15.74
C THR A 65 8.49 9.32 -16.26
N ILE A 66 7.55 9.78 -15.44
CA ILE A 66 6.15 9.98 -15.84
C ILE A 66 5.84 11.48 -15.77
N GLN A 67 5.47 12.07 -16.91
CA GLN A 67 5.10 13.48 -17.05
C GLN A 67 3.74 13.58 -17.73
N THR A 68 2.68 13.49 -16.94
CA THR A 68 1.30 13.35 -17.43
C THR A 68 0.38 14.22 -16.57
N PRO A 69 0.07 15.45 -16.99
CA PRO A 69 -0.64 16.43 -16.17
C PRO A 69 -2.07 16.02 -15.80
N MET A 70 -2.71 15.18 -16.62
CA MET A 70 -4.08 14.72 -16.41
C MET A 70 -4.19 13.36 -15.70
N LEU A 71 -3.08 12.80 -15.25
CA LEU A 71 -3.05 11.47 -14.63
C LEU A 71 -3.68 11.53 -13.24
N MET A 72 -4.69 10.69 -13.03
CA MET A 72 -5.46 10.60 -11.78
C MET A 72 -5.18 9.28 -11.04
N ASP A 73 -4.93 8.20 -11.79
CA ASP A 73 -4.71 6.86 -11.26
C ASP A 73 -3.41 6.26 -11.82
N LEU A 74 -2.50 5.87 -10.94
CA LEU A 74 -1.22 5.29 -11.30
C LEU A 74 -0.98 3.99 -10.53
N GLU A 75 -0.74 2.90 -11.26
CA GLU A 75 -0.31 1.63 -10.69
C GLU A 75 1.06 1.24 -11.25
N LEU A 76 2.02 1.09 -10.34
CA LEU A 76 3.39 0.73 -10.63
C LEU A 76 3.77 -0.51 -9.83
N LYS A 77 4.13 -1.58 -10.54
CA LYS A 77 4.67 -2.82 -9.97
C LYS A 77 6.00 -3.12 -10.63
N PHE A 78 7.08 -3.02 -9.86
CA PHE A 78 8.45 -3.22 -10.30
C PHE A 78 9.15 -4.28 -9.44
N GLY A 79 10.20 -4.89 -9.98
CA GLY A 79 11.25 -5.54 -9.20
C GLY A 79 12.00 -4.47 -8.39
N GLU A 80 13.14 -4.03 -8.89
CA GLU A 80 13.87 -2.86 -8.39
C GLU A 80 13.78 -1.66 -9.35
N ILE A 81 13.73 -0.45 -8.78
CA ILE A 81 13.87 0.80 -9.55
C ILE A 81 14.83 1.75 -8.86
N GLN A 82 15.85 2.25 -9.56
CA GLN A 82 16.82 3.18 -8.95
C GLN A 82 16.29 4.62 -8.93
N THR A 83 15.70 5.07 -10.04
CA THR A 83 15.20 6.44 -10.19
C THR A 83 13.74 6.47 -10.64
N LEU A 84 12.87 7.08 -9.84
CA LEU A 84 11.46 7.30 -10.16
C LEU A 84 11.14 8.79 -10.06
N ILE A 85 10.76 9.38 -11.21
CA ILE A 85 10.37 10.79 -11.31
C ILE A 85 8.90 10.87 -11.71
N LEU A 86 8.08 11.48 -10.86
CA LEU A 86 6.64 11.64 -11.07
C LEU A 86 6.24 13.12 -11.14
N LYS A 87 5.80 13.55 -12.32
CA LYS A 87 5.19 14.85 -12.59
C LYS A 87 3.75 14.66 -13.03
N ALA A 88 2.88 14.50 -12.03
CA ALA A 88 1.45 14.21 -12.20
C ALA A 88 0.65 14.99 -11.14
N PRO A 89 0.44 16.31 -11.32
CA PRO A 89 -0.17 17.19 -10.31
C PRO A 89 -1.61 16.80 -9.93
N LEU A 90 -2.34 16.13 -10.81
CA LEU A 90 -3.71 15.67 -10.56
C LEU A 90 -3.80 14.24 -10.00
N LEU A 91 -2.66 13.63 -9.66
CA LEU A 91 -2.63 12.25 -9.19
C LEU A 91 -3.41 12.11 -7.88
N SER A 92 -4.44 11.27 -7.91
CA SER A 92 -5.38 11.08 -6.81
C SER A 92 -5.25 9.71 -6.15
N ALA A 93 -4.85 8.70 -6.91
CA ALA A 93 -4.60 7.35 -6.44
C ALA A 93 -3.25 6.83 -6.96
N LEU A 94 -2.41 6.34 -6.04
CA LEU A 94 -1.13 5.73 -6.34
C LEU A 94 -1.06 4.33 -5.73
N TYR A 95 -0.79 3.33 -6.57
CA TYR A 95 -0.36 2.00 -6.16
C TYR A 95 1.11 1.85 -6.52
N LEU A 96 1.94 1.55 -5.53
CA LEU A 96 3.37 1.38 -5.69
C LEU A 96 3.84 0.08 -5.03
N SER A 97 4.24 -0.89 -5.84
CA SER A 97 4.88 -2.13 -5.41
C SER A 97 6.30 -2.22 -5.93
N MET A 98 7.26 -2.39 -5.04
CA MET A 98 8.68 -2.59 -5.37
C MET A 98 9.38 -3.44 -4.33
N THR A 99 10.36 -4.26 -4.73
CA THR A 99 11.11 -5.11 -3.79
C THR A 99 12.01 -4.28 -2.88
N LYS A 100 12.63 -3.23 -3.42
CA LYS A 100 13.52 -2.29 -2.74
C LYS A 100 13.13 -0.85 -3.08
N ALA A 101 13.29 0.05 -2.11
CA ALA A 101 13.07 1.48 -2.30
C ALA A 101 14.04 2.07 -3.33
N SER A 102 13.56 3.00 -4.15
CA SER A 102 14.39 3.74 -5.10
C SER A 102 15.40 4.65 -4.42
N GLU A 103 16.56 4.83 -5.04
CA GLU A 103 17.59 5.75 -4.55
C GLU A 103 17.20 7.21 -4.82
N VAL A 104 16.60 7.46 -5.99
CA VAL A 104 16.06 8.76 -6.38
C VAL A 104 14.56 8.64 -6.54
N PHE A 105 13.83 9.36 -5.68
CA PHE A 105 12.38 9.49 -5.75
C PHE A 105 12.02 10.98 -5.80
N GLU A 106 11.69 11.46 -7.00
CA GLU A 106 11.33 12.85 -7.22
C GLU A 106 9.85 12.97 -7.54
N VAL A 107 9.16 13.79 -6.76
CA VAL A 107 7.76 14.12 -6.99
C VAL A 107 7.63 15.63 -6.90
N GLU A 108 6.95 16.23 -7.88
CA GLU A 108 6.79 17.69 -7.93
C GLU A 108 5.98 18.21 -6.74
N GLU A 109 4.88 17.54 -6.40
CA GLU A 109 4.11 17.68 -5.14
C GLU A 109 2.88 16.76 -5.22
N PHE A 110 2.45 16.18 -4.10
CA PHE A 110 1.23 15.36 -4.03
C PHE A 110 0.01 16.17 -3.59
N ASN A 111 -0.41 17.12 -4.42
CA ASN A 111 -1.50 18.06 -4.09
C ASN A 111 -2.91 17.47 -4.17
N ASN A 112 -3.08 16.27 -4.72
CA ASN A 112 -4.39 15.63 -4.88
C ASN A 112 -4.42 14.17 -4.42
N LEU A 113 -3.31 13.65 -3.86
CA LEU A 113 -3.16 12.22 -3.57
C LEU A 113 -4.00 11.83 -2.33
N LYS A 114 -5.18 11.24 -2.57
CA LYS A 114 -6.11 10.82 -1.52
C LYS A 114 -5.94 9.36 -1.12
N SER A 115 -5.56 8.51 -2.08
CA SER A 115 -5.41 7.06 -1.86
C SER A 115 -4.00 6.62 -2.20
N LEU A 116 -3.32 6.01 -1.23
CA LEU A 116 -1.97 5.51 -1.37
C LEU A 116 -1.90 4.05 -0.98
N HIS A 117 -1.41 3.20 -1.89
CA HIS A 117 -1.12 1.80 -1.62
C HIS A 117 0.38 1.56 -1.83
N ILE A 118 1.04 1.07 -0.79
CA ILE A 118 2.46 0.76 -0.78
C ILE A 118 2.64 -0.73 -0.46
N GLU A 119 3.37 -1.44 -1.32
CA GLU A 119 3.74 -2.83 -1.13
C GLU A 119 5.26 -2.99 -1.28
N SER A 120 5.96 -3.42 -0.22
CA SER A 120 7.42 -3.64 -0.32
C SER A 120 8.01 -4.50 0.78
N ARG A 121 9.03 -5.29 0.44
CA ARG A 121 9.89 -5.97 1.43
C ARG A 121 10.66 -4.96 2.27
N ASP A 122 10.96 -3.79 1.73
CA ASP A 122 11.61 -2.68 2.43
C ASP A 122 10.66 -1.51 2.69
N LEU A 123 9.49 -1.84 3.24
CA LEU A 123 8.39 -0.90 3.49
C LEU A 123 8.83 0.37 4.23
N CYS A 124 9.74 0.29 5.20
CA CYS A 124 10.24 1.45 5.95
C CYS A 124 10.98 2.43 5.03
N ASN A 125 11.91 1.95 4.21
CA ASN A 125 12.65 2.80 3.29
C ASN A 125 11.73 3.39 2.22
N LEU A 126 10.76 2.62 1.72
CA LEU A 126 9.81 3.12 0.73
C LEU A 126 8.92 4.24 1.30
N ILE A 127 8.42 4.10 2.53
CA ILE A 127 7.66 5.16 3.22
C ILE A 127 8.50 6.43 3.38
N LYS A 128 9.81 6.31 3.67
CA LYS A 128 10.71 7.45 3.86
C LYS A 128 10.86 8.32 2.60
N LEU A 129 10.74 7.73 1.42
CA LEU A 129 10.83 8.43 0.13
C LEU A 129 9.70 9.43 -0.08
N PHE A 130 8.52 9.17 0.52
CA PHE A 130 7.41 10.09 0.37
C PHE A 130 7.70 11.38 1.15
N PRO A 131 7.39 12.56 0.57
CA PRO A 131 7.29 13.77 1.36
C PRO A 131 6.16 13.63 2.40
N GLU A 132 6.10 14.55 3.36
CA GLU A 132 4.92 14.64 4.22
C GLU A 132 3.68 14.92 3.35
N CYS A 133 2.69 14.03 3.42
CA CYS A 133 1.49 14.06 2.60
C CYS A 133 0.26 14.15 3.51
N ASN A 134 -0.20 15.37 3.76
CA ASN A 134 -1.38 15.65 4.58
C ASN A 134 -2.72 15.44 3.86
N ILE A 135 -2.71 15.07 2.57
CA ILE A 135 -3.92 14.88 1.75
C ILE A 135 -4.35 13.41 1.72
N VAL A 136 -3.45 12.48 2.04
CA VAL A 136 -3.74 11.04 2.02
C VAL A 136 -4.77 10.70 3.09
N GLU A 137 -5.96 10.32 2.65
CA GLU A 137 -7.07 9.91 3.50
C GLU A 137 -7.13 8.38 3.66
N LYS A 138 -6.71 7.65 2.62
CA LYS A 138 -6.70 6.18 2.59
C LYS A 138 -5.29 5.65 2.36
N LEU A 139 -4.81 4.84 3.29
CA LEU A 139 -3.49 4.22 3.24
C LEU A 139 -3.62 2.69 3.28
N VAL A 140 -3.03 2.02 2.31
CA VAL A 140 -2.93 0.55 2.26
C VAL A 140 -1.46 0.17 2.30
N LEU A 141 -1.09 -0.71 3.22
CA LEU A 141 0.30 -1.16 3.39
C LEU A 141 0.37 -2.68 3.31
N ASP A 142 1.35 -3.19 2.57
CA ASP A 142 1.76 -4.58 2.64
C ASP A 142 3.28 -4.75 2.58
N SER A 143 3.73 -5.90 3.06
CA SER A 143 5.08 -6.38 2.86
C SER A 143 5.01 -7.82 2.34
N PRO A 144 5.24 -8.06 1.04
CA PRO A 144 5.20 -9.40 0.49
C PRO A 144 6.26 -10.27 1.18
N ASN A 145 5.98 -11.56 1.31
CA ASN A 145 6.83 -12.57 1.97
C ASN A 145 6.97 -12.43 3.50
N TRP A 146 5.87 -12.20 4.20
CA TRP A 146 5.79 -12.27 5.67
C TRP A 146 6.20 -13.64 6.27
N VAL A 147 6.28 -14.68 5.45
CA VAL A 147 6.71 -16.03 5.83
C VAL A 147 8.22 -16.12 6.08
N ASP A 148 9.04 -15.25 5.47
CA ASP A 148 10.49 -15.25 5.69
C ASP A 148 10.80 -14.42 6.96
N LEU A 149 10.65 -15.07 8.11
CA LEU A 149 10.76 -14.50 9.45
C LEU A 149 12.20 -14.16 9.88
N ARG A 150 13.18 -14.24 8.97
CA ARG A 150 14.58 -14.00 9.32
C ARG A 150 14.74 -12.58 9.87
N PRO A 151 15.33 -12.42 11.08
CA PRO A 151 15.55 -11.12 11.69
C PRO A 151 16.57 -10.39 10.86
N THR A 152 16.10 -9.56 9.93
CA THR A 152 16.95 -8.58 9.28
C THR A 152 16.92 -7.34 10.16
N VAL A 153 18.11 -6.87 10.53
CA VAL A 153 18.39 -5.66 11.33
C VAL A 153 18.02 -4.40 10.54
N LYS A 154 16.88 -4.41 9.85
CA LYS A 154 16.34 -3.28 9.12
C LYS A 154 15.47 -2.47 10.06
N GLU A 155 15.46 -1.16 9.84
CA GLU A 155 14.53 -0.28 10.55
C GLU A 155 13.10 -0.78 10.38
N ASN A 156 12.43 -0.97 11.51
CA ASN A 156 11.04 -1.39 11.52
C ASN A 156 10.14 -0.22 11.13
N VAL A 157 9.03 -0.57 10.48
CA VAL A 157 7.89 0.32 10.27
C VAL A 157 7.17 0.45 11.61
N SER A 158 6.85 1.68 12.00
CA SER A 158 6.10 1.97 13.22
C SER A 158 4.96 2.95 12.91
N PHE A 159 3.97 3.04 13.79
CA PHE A 159 2.87 3.99 13.58
C PHE A 159 3.37 5.43 13.61
N GLU A 160 4.38 5.76 14.40
CA GLU A 160 4.95 7.11 14.51
C GLU A 160 5.53 7.58 13.17
N LYS A 161 6.25 6.71 12.47
CA LYS A 161 6.77 6.99 11.12
C LYS A 161 5.64 7.15 10.09
N LEU A 162 4.57 6.38 10.23
CA LEU A 162 3.40 6.51 9.37
C LEU A 162 2.65 7.83 9.63
N MET A 163 2.48 8.18 10.90
CA MET A 163 1.80 9.40 11.33
C MET A 163 2.56 10.66 10.91
N SER A 164 3.89 10.65 10.96
CA SER A 164 4.69 11.79 10.52
C SER A 164 4.66 11.99 9.00
N LYS A 165 4.53 10.91 8.22
CA LYS A 165 4.42 10.99 6.76
C LYS A 165 3.00 11.23 6.26
N PHE A 166 2.00 10.69 6.94
CA PHE A 166 0.60 10.68 6.52
C PHE A 166 -0.32 11.06 7.69
N PRO A 167 -0.32 12.33 8.15
CA PRO A 167 -0.97 12.71 9.41
C PRO A 167 -2.51 12.68 9.37
N ASN A 168 -3.13 12.77 8.19
CA ASN A 168 -4.58 12.90 8.02
C ASN A 168 -5.27 11.61 7.54
N VAL A 169 -4.60 10.46 7.66
CA VAL A 169 -5.18 9.16 7.31
C VAL A 169 -6.43 8.91 8.15
N SER A 170 -7.51 8.53 7.47
CA SER A 170 -8.81 8.22 8.08
C SER A 170 -9.22 6.75 7.88
N ASP A 171 -8.71 6.10 6.85
CA ASP A 171 -8.87 4.68 6.52
C ASP A 171 -7.47 4.04 6.34
N LEU A 172 -7.09 3.18 7.29
CA LEU A 172 -5.85 2.40 7.21
C LEU A 172 -6.19 0.93 6.94
N SER A 173 -5.56 0.35 5.92
CA SER A 173 -5.61 -1.09 5.65
C SER A 173 -4.23 -1.72 5.76
N LEU A 174 -4.05 -2.60 6.73
CA LEU A 174 -2.87 -3.41 6.95
C LEU A 174 -3.08 -4.80 6.32
N ARG A 175 -2.31 -5.11 5.29
CA ARG A 175 -2.21 -6.46 4.73
C ARG A 175 -1.29 -7.33 5.61
N PRO A 176 -1.24 -8.65 5.38
CA PRO A 176 -0.62 -9.59 6.32
C PRO A 176 0.83 -9.23 6.69
N GLY A 177 1.65 -8.80 5.72
CA GLY A 177 3.04 -8.49 6.02
C GLY A 177 3.25 -7.16 6.72
N ALA A 178 2.40 -6.16 6.45
CA ALA A 178 2.43 -4.91 7.19
C ALA A 178 2.00 -5.11 8.65
N TRP A 179 0.97 -5.95 8.90
CA TRP A 179 0.54 -6.30 10.25
C TRP A 179 1.69 -6.91 11.06
N VAL A 180 2.31 -7.98 10.54
CA VAL A 180 3.41 -8.67 11.23
C VAL A 180 4.59 -7.73 11.52
N LYS A 181 4.92 -6.82 10.60
CA LYS A 181 6.00 -5.85 10.81
C LYS A 181 5.69 -4.86 11.92
N LEU A 182 4.47 -4.33 11.96
CA LEU A 182 4.04 -3.38 13.00
C LEU A 182 3.95 -4.05 14.37
N GLU A 183 3.40 -5.26 14.45
CA GLU A 183 3.32 -6.04 15.70
C GLU A 183 4.72 -6.38 16.25
N LYS A 184 5.66 -6.77 15.38
CA LYS A 184 7.06 -6.98 15.77
C LYS A 184 7.73 -5.69 16.24
N SER A 185 7.47 -4.57 15.58
CA SER A 185 7.98 -3.26 16.02
C SER A 185 7.47 -2.91 17.41
N PHE A 186 6.19 -3.20 17.68
CA PHE A 186 5.57 -3.01 18.99
C PHE A 186 6.24 -3.88 20.06
N LEU A 187 6.51 -5.15 19.78
CA LEU A 187 7.23 -6.02 20.73
C LEU A 187 8.64 -5.51 21.07
N GLY A 188 9.31 -4.86 20.13
CA GLY A 188 10.69 -4.38 20.29
C GLY A 188 10.85 -3.09 21.08
N GLY A 189 9.80 -2.25 21.20
CA GLY A 189 9.92 -0.92 21.82
C GLY A 189 8.61 -0.29 22.28
N GLY A 190 7.50 -1.04 22.26
CA GLY A 190 6.16 -0.50 22.48
C GLY A 190 5.73 0.43 21.35
N LEU A 191 4.70 1.23 21.64
CA LEU A 191 4.35 2.41 20.84
C LEU A 191 4.86 3.64 21.62
N GLU A 192 5.47 4.62 20.96
CA GLU A 192 5.99 5.81 21.63
C GLU A 192 4.86 6.78 21.95
N ALA A 193 4.95 7.56 23.04
CA ALA A 193 3.88 8.45 23.54
C ALA A 193 3.58 9.69 22.65
N VAL A 194 3.38 9.47 21.35
CA VAL A 194 2.94 10.47 20.38
C VAL A 194 1.41 10.54 20.42
N ASN A 195 0.85 11.74 20.32
CA ASN A 195 -0.58 11.95 20.10
C ASN A 195 -0.97 11.14 18.85
N GLY A 196 -1.68 10.03 19.02
CA GLY A 196 -2.06 9.14 17.91
C GLY A 196 -2.86 9.86 16.83
N TRP A 197 -3.07 9.21 15.68
CA TRP A 197 -3.83 9.78 14.57
C TRP A 197 -5.18 10.32 15.05
N LYS A 198 -5.34 11.64 14.90
CA LYS A 198 -6.57 12.33 15.29
C LYS A 198 -7.70 12.13 14.28
N THR A 199 -7.39 11.59 13.11
CA THR A 199 -8.32 11.44 11.99
C THR A 199 -8.68 9.98 11.69
N LEU A 200 -7.97 9.00 12.27
CA LEU A 200 -8.15 7.59 11.94
C LEU A 200 -9.53 7.11 12.44
N LYS A 201 -10.45 6.85 11.51
CA LYS A 201 -11.81 6.39 11.81
C LYS A 201 -11.98 4.90 11.60
N GLN A 202 -11.25 4.33 10.63
CA GLN A 202 -11.35 2.93 10.22
C GLN A 202 -9.97 2.28 10.14
N LEU A 203 -9.88 1.06 10.68
CA LEU A 203 -8.72 0.19 10.54
C LEU A 203 -9.17 -1.17 10.01
N MET A 204 -8.61 -1.59 8.88
CA MET A 204 -8.72 -2.96 8.37
C MET A 204 -7.38 -3.67 8.54
N ALA A 205 -7.39 -4.88 9.08
CA ALA A 205 -6.17 -5.67 9.26
C ALA A 205 -6.36 -7.13 8.85
N HIS A 206 -5.35 -7.68 8.18
CA HIS A 206 -5.24 -9.12 7.90
C HIS A 206 -4.26 -9.72 8.91
N LEU A 207 -4.81 -10.34 9.95
CA LEU A 207 -4.07 -10.83 11.10
C LEU A 207 -3.36 -12.13 10.74
N VAL A 208 -2.06 -12.17 11.06
CA VAL A 208 -1.26 -13.38 11.20
C VAL A 208 -1.01 -13.54 12.70
N VAL A 209 -1.68 -14.50 13.33
CA VAL A 209 -1.63 -14.69 14.79
C VAL A 209 -0.59 -15.76 15.11
N TYR A 210 0.53 -15.35 15.70
CA TYR A 210 1.56 -16.26 16.22
C TYR A 210 1.34 -16.56 17.71
N ASP A 211 1.03 -15.52 18.48
CA ASP A 211 0.72 -15.58 19.90
C ASP A 211 -0.50 -14.70 20.18
N VAL A 212 -1.49 -15.27 20.86
CA VAL A 212 -2.82 -14.64 21.03
C VAL A 212 -2.74 -13.45 21.95
N GLU A 213 -2.00 -13.58 23.05
CA GLU A 213 -1.85 -12.51 24.03
C GLU A 213 -1.06 -11.36 23.40
N THR A 214 0.03 -11.63 22.70
CA THR A 214 0.78 -10.60 21.96
C THR A 214 -0.11 -9.82 21.01
N THR A 215 -0.86 -10.52 20.15
CA THR A 215 -1.78 -9.87 19.21
C THR A 215 -2.86 -9.06 19.93
N ARG A 216 -3.40 -9.58 21.04
CA ARG A 216 -4.37 -8.86 21.86
C ARG A 216 -3.78 -7.58 22.47
N HIS A 217 -2.60 -7.65 23.08
CA HIS A 217 -1.92 -6.49 23.66
C HIS A 217 -1.62 -5.42 22.61
N PHE A 218 -1.23 -5.85 21.41
CA PHE A 218 -1.00 -4.94 20.29
C PHE A 218 -2.29 -4.24 19.86
N ILE A 219 -3.40 -4.99 19.72
CA ILE A 219 -4.72 -4.42 19.41
C ILE A 219 -5.18 -3.43 20.49
N SER A 220 -5.05 -3.78 21.77
CA SER A 220 -5.41 -2.89 22.88
C SER A 220 -4.59 -1.60 22.84
N SER A 221 -3.29 -1.70 22.56
CA SER A 221 -2.41 -0.53 22.45
C SER A 221 -2.80 0.40 21.29
N ILE A 222 -3.23 -0.16 20.15
CA ILE A 222 -3.82 0.61 19.05
C ILE A 222 -5.07 1.35 19.57
N LEU A 223 -5.98 0.64 20.20
CA LEU A 223 -7.25 1.19 20.67
C LEU A 223 -7.09 2.34 21.68
N GLU A 224 -6.11 2.25 22.57
CA GLU A 224 -5.79 3.32 23.53
C GLU A 224 -5.27 4.58 22.84
N ARG A 225 -4.55 4.43 21.72
CA ARG A 225 -3.84 5.52 21.04
C ARG A 225 -4.64 6.22 19.96
N PHE A 226 -5.63 5.55 19.40
CA PHE A 226 -6.47 6.09 18.35
C PHE A 226 -7.90 6.31 18.88
N PRO A 227 -8.15 7.38 19.67
CA PRO A 227 -9.45 7.61 20.30
C PRO A 227 -10.57 7.90 19.29
N THR A 228 -10.21 8.30 18.06
CA THR A 228 -11.16 8.57 16.97
C THR A 228 -11.52 7.32 16.17
N LEU A 229 -10.84 6.19 16.43
CA LEU A 229 -11.13 4.93 15.78
C LEU A 229 -12.51 4.44 16.18
N SER A 230 -13.36 4.22 15.19
CA SER A 230 -14.77 3.87 15.39
C SER A 230 -15.13 2.51 14.79
N GLU A 231 -14.39 2.04 13.78
CA GLU A 231 -14.60 0.76 13.11
C GLU A 231 -13.28 -0.01 12.97
N MET A 232 -13.30 -1.29 13.35
CA MET A 232 -12.19 -2.22 13.13
C MET A 232 -12.67 -3.43 12.35
N LYS A 233 -12.04 -3.68 11.20
CA LYS A 233 -12.29 -4.82 10.31
C LYS A 233 -11.10 -5.78 10.40
N MET A 234 -11.26 -6.87 11.13
CA MET A 234 -10.19 -7.80 11.45
C MET A 234 -10.43 -9.13 10.73
N LEU A 235 -9.52 -9.50 9.83
CA LEU A 235 -9.56 -10.80 9.17
C LEU A 235 -8.51 -11.71 9.77
N VAL A 236 -8.93 -12.83 10.35
CA VAL A 236 -8.01 -13.82 10.94
C VAL A 236 -7.64 -14.86 9.90
N HIS A 237 -6.36 -15.21 9.78
CA HIS A 237 -5.92 -16.23 8.83
C HIS A 237 -6.67 -17.56 9.06
N ARG A 238 -7.12 -18.22 7.98
CA ARG A 238 -7.92 -19.46 8.06
C ARG A 238 -7.22 -20.58 8.83
N GLY A 239 -5.88 -20.59 8.84
CA GLY A 239 -5.08 -21.59 9.57
C GLY A 239 -5.11 -21.46 11.09
N VAL A 240 -5.65 -20.38 11.66
CA VAL A 240 -5.80 -20.22 13.11
C VAL A 240 -6.95 -21.09 13.62
N ALA A 241 -6.69 -21.87 14.68
CA ALA A 241 -7.65 -22.77 15.30
C ALA A 241 -8.92 -22.02 15.75
N SER A 242 -10.08 -22.69 15.69
CA SER A 242 -11.38 -22.04 15.86
C SER A 242 -11.60 -21.53 17.29
N ASP A 243 -11.14 -22.28 18.29
CA ASP A 243 -11.11 -21.93 19.71
C ASP A 243 -10.24 -20.70 19.96
N VAL A 244 -9.00 -20.70 19.43
CA VAL A 244 -8.07 -19.57 19.50
C VAL A 244 -8.67 -18.31 18.89
N ARG A 245 -9.24 -18.43 17.69
CA ARG A 245 -9.91 -17.32 17.00
C ARG A 245 -11.09 -16.81 17.84
N SER A 246 -11.92 -17.70 18.37
CA SER A 246 -13.10 -17.31 19.15
C SER A 246 -12.70 -16.58 20.43
N HIS A 247 -11.65 -17.06 21.11
CA HIS A 247 -11.09 -16.42 22.28
C HIS A 247 -10.56 -15.00 21.98
N LEU A 248 -9.76 -14.84 20.92
CA LEU A 248 -9.27 -13.52 20.48
C LEU A 248 -10.43 -12.55 20.20
N ILE A 249 -11.43 -13.00 19.44
CA ILE A 249 -12.61 -12.21 19.09
C ILE A 249 -13.35 -11.77 20.35
N SER A 250 -13.68 -12.72 21.24
CA SER A 250 -14.43 -12.41 22.46
C SER A 250 -13.67 -11.44 23.37
N SER A 251 -12.36 -11.63 23.52
CA SER A 251 -11.52 -10.78 24.35
C SER A 251 -11.44 -9.35 23.80
N CYS A 252 -11.18 -9.18 22.51
CA CYS A 252 -11.12 -7.85 21.89
C CYS A 252 -12.47 -7.09 21.96
N MET A 253 -13.60 -7.79 21.76
CA MET A 253 -14.92 -7.17 21.86
C MET A 253 -15.28 -6.78 23.30
N ALA A 254 -14.89 -7.60 24.28
CA ALA A 254 -15.10 -7.30 25.69
C ALA A 254 -14.23 -6.13 26.17
N ASP A 255 -12.97 -6.08 25.74
CA ASP A 255 -12.00 -5.06 26.14
C ASP A 255 -12.37 -3.66 25.57
N CYS A 256 -13.08 -3.60 24.43
CA CYS A 256 -13.42 -2.34 23.76
C CYS A 256 -14.82 -2.35 23.11
N PRO A 257 -15.88 -2.16 23.90
CA PRO A 257 -17.27 -2.18 23.41
C PRO A 257 -17.62 -0.96 22.55
N ARG A 258 -16.82 0.11 22.59
CA ARG A 258 -17.05 1.35 21.81
C ARG A 258 -16.82 1.18 20.31
N ILE A 259 -16.09 0.13 19.91
CA ILE A 259 -15.65 -0.08 18.53
C ILE A 259 -16.68 -0.91 17.79
N LYS A 260 -17.02 -0.49 16.57
CA LYS A 260 -17.77 -1.34 15.64
C LYS A 260 -16.83 -2.39 15.06
N TRP A 261 -16.87 -3.58 15.63
CA TRP A 261 -16.09 -4.72 15.18
C TRP A 261 -16.72 -5.40 13.98
N ARG A 262 -15.89 -5.78 13.01
CA ARG A 262 -16.24 -6.69 11.91
C ARG A 262 -15.16 -7.73 11.78
N TRP A 263 -15.54 -8.99 11.87
CA TRP A 263 -14.60 -10.10 11.84
C TRP A 263 -14.76 -10.91 10.57
N GLY A 264 -13.65 -11.41 10.05
CA GLY A 264 -13.62 -12.25 8.87
C GLY A 264 -12.49 -13.27 8.92
N LYS A 265 -12.39 -14.04 7.85
CA LYS A 265 -11.29 -14.96 7.58
C LYS A 265 -10.69 -14.64 6.22
N TRP A 266 -9.38 -14.74 6.16
CA TRP A 266 -8.63 -14.62 4.90
C TRP A 266 -7.75 -15.86 4.68
N SER A 267 -7.41 -16.10 3.43
CA SER A 267 -6.42 -17.10 3.01
C SER A 267 -5.75 -16.66 1.72
N LEU A 268 -4.48 -17.00 1.54
CA LEU A 268 -3.73 -16.71 0.32
C LEU A 268 -4.49 -17.18 -0.93
N GLY A 269 -4.64 -16.28 -1.91
CA GLY A 269 -5.28 -16.58 -3.19
C GLY A 269 -6.80 -16.78 -3.16
N GLN A 270 -7.47 -16.50 -2.04
CA GLN A 270 -8.93 -16.54 -1.95
C GLN A 270 -9.49 -15.18 -1.53
N ASN A 271 -10.74 -14.92 -1.92
CA ASN A 271 -11.47 -13.74 -1.45
C ASN A 271 -11.71 -13.81 0.06
N ASP A 272 -11.68 -12.64 0.68
CA ASP A 272 -12.01 -12.46 2.09
C ASP A 272 -13.44 -12.94 2.38
N THR A 273 -13.60 -13.63 3.51
CA THR A 273 -14.89 -14.15 3.96
C THR A 273 -15.27 -13.49 5.28
N TRP A 274 -16.37 -12.75 5.30
CA TRP A 274 -16.83 -12.09 6.53
C TRP A 274 -17.69 -13.05 7.34
N VAL A 275 -17.56 -12.99 8.66
CA VAL A 275 -18.55 -13.59 9.55
C VAL A 275 -19.78 -12.70 9.45
N SER A 276 -20.86 -13.20 8.85
CA SER A 276 -22.14 -12.50 8.82
C SER A 276 -22.55 -12.17 10.25
N ASP A 277 -22.86 -10.89 10.51
CA ASP A 277 -23.26 -10.36 11.82
C ASP A 277 -24.28 -11.31 12.49
N GLY A 278 -23.79 -12.09 13.45
CA GLY A 278 -24.48 -13.26 13.99
C GLY A 278 -23.68 -13.89 15.11
N ILE A 279 -23.52 -13.13 16.21
CA ILE A 279 -23.36 -13.65 17.56
C ILE A 279 -24.48 -13.00 18.38
#